data_AF-A0A9J6FM58-F1
#
_entry.id   AF-A0A9J6FM58-F1
#
_cell.length_a   1.000
_cell.length_b   1.000
_cell.length_c   1.000
_cell.angle_alpha   90.00
_cell.angle_beta   90.00
_cell.angle_gamma   90.00
#
_symmetry.space_group_name_H-M   'P 1'
#
loop_
_entity.id
_entity.type
_entity.pdbx_description
1 polymer ?
#
loop_
_entity_poly.entity_id
_entity_poly.type
_entity_poly.pdbx_seq_one_letter_code
_entity_poly.pdbx_strand_id
1 'polypeptide(L)'
;MKKESKDHADNGKQSRHHQTSSKRPVKSRGWEGVRSFQANCFRLHKKRTKILEVAAKSTGAGKKNASQGVYPKLEEALLVWLNAMTVKKIPVSGDIMKQKAEVFVLRMNMKDFKFSDGSLRNFKNRNDLKF
;
A
#
# COMPACT_ATOMS: atom_id res chain seq x y z
N MET A 1 -27.86 46.90 68.52
CA MET A 1 -28.65 48.16 68.38
C MET A 1 -28.68 48.54 66.90
N LYS A 2 -29.87 48.89 66.38
CA LYS A 2 -30.21 49.58 65.09
C LYS A 2 -29.81 48.84 63.79
N LYS A 3 -30.72 48.24 63.00
CA LYS A 3 -31.74 48.80 62.06
C LYS A 3 -31.19 49.82 61.06
N GLU A 4 -31.30 49.48 59.77
CA GLU A 4 -31.64 50.30 58.56
C GLU A 4 -31.14 49.49 57.34
N SER A 5 -31.95 48.84 56.50
CA SER A 5 -33.04 49.31 55.63
C SER A 5 -32.65 50.55 54.83
N LYS A 6 -32.51 50.40 53.50
CA LYS A 6 -33.51 50.82 52.51
C LYS A 6 -32.86 51.31 51.19
N ASP A 7 -33.17 50.56 50.13
CA ASP A 7 -33.62 50.98 48.80
C ASP A 7 -32.80 51.83 47.81
N HIS A 8 -32.94 51.37 46.56
CA HIS A 8 -32.98 52.09 45.27
C HIS A 8 -31.67 52.60 44.64
N ALA A 9 -31.29 52.01 43.49
CA ALA A 9 -31.73 52.55 42.20
C ALA A 9 -31.34 51.65 41.01
N ASP A 10 -32.35 51.37 40.20
CA ASP A 10 -32.34 50.92 38.81
C ASP A 10 -31.66 51.95 37.88
N ASN A 11 -30.74 51.51 37.02
CA ASN A 11 -30.90 51.67 35.56
C ASN A 11 -29.68 51.15 34.77
N GLY A 12 -29.97 50.24 33.86
CA GLY A 12 -29.89 50.62 32.45
C GLY A 12 -28.56 50.48 31.72
N LYS A 13 -28.54 49.47 30.85
CA LYS A 13 -27.89 49.43 29.53
C LYS A 13 -26.35 49.26 29.57
N GLN A 14 -25.68 48.51 28.72
CA GLN A 14 -26.00 48.11 27.35
C GLN A 14 -25.03 46.99 26.96
N SER A 15 -25.57 45.95 26.32
CA SER A 15 -24.99 45.16 25.22
C SER A 15 -23.46 45.04 25.09
N ARG A 16 -22.98 43.80 25.13
CA ARG A 16 -22.05 43.35 24.09
C ARG A 16 -22.22 41.86 23.80
N HIS A 17 -22.95 41.62 22.71
CA HIS A 17 -23.07 40.35 22.02
C HIS A 17 -21.72 39.62 21.91
N HIS A 18 -21.70 38.34 22.28
CA HIS A 18 -20.68 37.40 21.83
C HIS A 18 -20.86 37.18 20.33
N GLN A 19 -20.05 37.86 19.51
CA GLN A 19 -19.94 37.58 18.10
C GLN A 19 -19.27 36.22 17.88
N THR A 20 -20.13 35.25 17.55
CA THR A 20 -19.97 34.25 16.49
C THR A 20 -18.56 33.74 16.21
N SER A 21 -18.37 32.48 16.57
CA SER A 21 -17.43 31.51 15.99
C SER A 21 -17.07 31.84 14.54
N SER A 22 -15.81 32.25 14.37
CA SER A 22 -15.12 32.41 13.08
C SER A 22 -15.25 31.13 12.26
N LYS A 23 -16.11 31.16 11.24
CA LYS A 23 -16.12 30.17 10.16
C LYS A 23 -14.79 30.28 9.41
N ARG A 24 -13.86 29.35 9.66
CA ARG A 24 -12.66 29.19 8.82
C ARG A 24 -13.12 28.94 7.37
N PRO A 25 -12.60 29.68 6.37
CA PRO A 25 -12.92 29.39 4.98
C PRO A 25 -12.34 28.01 4.64
N VAL A 26 -13.22 27.07 4.28
CA VAL A 26 -12.80 25.86 3.58
C VAL A 26 -12.25 26.33 2.24
N LYS A 27 -10.93 26.32 2.09
CA LYS A 27 -10.28 26.47 0.79
C LYS A 27 -10.73 25.28 -0.05
N SER A 28 -11.76 25.48 -0.86
CA SER A 28 -12.10 24.63 -1.99
C SER A 28 -10.81 24.44 -2.78
N ARG A 29 -10.25 23.23 -2.76
CA ARG A 29 -9.08 22.89 -3.58
C ARG A 29 -9.51 23.01 -5.04
N GLY A 30 -9.30 24.19 -5.59
CA GLY A 30 -9.43 24.46 -7.02
C GLY A 30 -8.57 23.47 -7.78
N TRP A 31 -9.07 23.05 -8.93
CA TRP A 31 -8.42 22.08 -9.80
C TRP A 31 -7.26 22.74 -10.55
N GLU A 32 -6.22 23.17 -9.81
CA GLU A 32 -4.93 23.57 -10.36
C GLU A 32 -4.19 22.31 -10.86
N GLY A 33 -4.63 21.75 -11.99
CA GLY A 33 -4.06 20.48 -12.46
C GLY A 33 -4.60 19.93 -13.77
N VAL A 34 -5.24 20.71 -14.64
CA VAL A 34 -5.86 20.12 -15.85
C VAL A 34 -4.81 19.55 -16.83
N ARG A 35 -3.61 20.15 -16.91
CA ARG A 35 -2.46 19.59 -17.66
C ARG A 35 -1.85 18.36 -16.99
N SER A 36 -1.76 18.35 -15.65
CA SER A 36 -1.26 17.17 -14.93
C SER A 36 -2.26 16.01 -15.01
N PHE A 37 -3.56 16.30 -15.11
CA PHE A 37 -4.61 15.31 -15.34
C PHE A 37 -4.52 14.68 -16.73
N GLN A 38 -4.38 15.47 -17.80
CA GLN A 38 -4.24 14.90 -19.15
C GLN A 38 -2.95 14.08 -19.31
N ALA A 39 -1.82 14.57 -18.78
CA ALA A 39 -0.56 13.84 -18.77
C ALA A 39 -0.61 12.57 -17.90
N ASN A 40 -1.34 12.60 -16.79
CA ASN A 40 -1.57 11.44 -15.93
C ASN A 40 -2.50 10.42 -16.59
N CYS A 41 -3.62 10.85 -17.17
CA CYS A 41 -4.53 10.01 -17.94
C CYS A 41 -3.82 9.35 -19.12
N PHE A 42 -2.98 10.08 -19.86
CA PHE A 42 -2.17 9.52 -20.95
C PHE A 42 -1.17 8.48 -20.43
N ARG A 43 -0.48 8.76 -19.32
CA ARG A 43 0.45 7.82 -18.67
C ARG A 43 -0.25 6.58 -18.14
N LEU A 44 -1.43 6.73 -17.56
CA LEU A 44 -2.30 5.64 -17.10
C LEU A 44 -2.79 4.81 -18.28
N HIS A 45 -3.24 5.44 -19.36
CA HIS A 45 -3.67 4.75 -20.58
C HIS A 45 -2.53 3.93 -21.19
N LYS A 46 -1.31 4.49 -21.23
CA LYS A 46 -0.12 3.77 -21.72
C LYS A 46 0.27 2.59 -20.81
N LYS A 47 0.02 2.67 -19.51
CA LYS A 47 0.33 1.60 -18.54
C LYS A 47 -0.85 0.65 -18.28
N ARG A 48 -2.03 0.89 -18.86
CA ARG A 48 -3.28 0.19 -18.51
C ARG A 48 -3.19 -1.32 -18.64
N THR A 49 -2.58 -1.82 -19.71
CA THR A 49 -2.47 -3.26 -19.99
C THR A 49 -1.63 -3.96 -18.93
N LYS A 50 -0.49 -3.36 -18.59
CA LYS A 50 0.40 -3.87 -17.54
C LYS A 50 -0.24 -3.80 -16.15
N ILE A 51 -1.04 -2.76 -15.87
CA ILE A 51 -1.80 -2.64 -14.62
C ILE A 51 -2.85 -3.76 -14.52
N LEU A 52 -3.60 -4.01 -15.60
CA LEU A 52 -4.61 -5.08 -15.64
C LEU A 52 -3.99 -6.48 -15.49
N GLU A 53 -2.86 -6.73 -16.16
CA GLU A 53 -2.13 -7.99 -16.04
C GLU A 53 -1.63 -8.24 -14.61
N VAL A 54 -1.04 -7.21 -13.98
CA VAL A 54 -0.62 -7.27 -12.59
C VAL A 54 -1.81 -7.51 -11.66
N ALA A 55 -2.92 -6.80 -11.89
CA ALA A 55 -4.14 -6.93 -11.09
C ALA A 55 -4.71 -8.35 -11.19
N ALA A 56 -4.73 -8.95 -12.38
CA ALA A 56 -5.19 -10.32 -12.60
C ALA A 56 -4.30 -11.37 -11.91
N LYS A 57 -2.99 -11.11 -11.79
CA LYS A 57 -2.03 -11.99 -11.10
C LYS A 57 -2.01 -11.78 -9.58
N SER A 58 -2.57 -10.69 -9.07
CA SER A 58 -2.56 -10.36 -7.64
C SER A 58 -3.88 -10.74 -6.97
N THR A 59 -3.81 -11.42 -5.82
CA THR A 59 -4.99 -11.85 -5.06
C THR A 59 -5.49 -10.83 -4.02
N GLY A 60 -4.99 -9.58 -4.02
CA GLY A 60 -5.30 -8.61 -2.97
C GLY A 60 -5.32 -7.14 -3.40
N ALA A 61 -6.24 -6.36 -2.81
CA ALA A 61 -6.59 -4.98 -3.18
C ALA A 61 -5.56 -3.88 -2.79
N GLY A 62 -4.31 -4.23 -2.47
CA GLY A 62 -3.39 -3.30 -1.79
C GLY A 62 -1.96 -3.17 -2.32
N LYS A 63 -1.54 -3.92 -3.34
CA LYS A 63 -0.13 -3.90 -3.78
C LYS A 63 0.17 -2.67 -4.66
N LYS A 64 0.80 -1.65 -4.06
CA LYS A 64 1.18 -0.37 -4.72
C LYS A 64 2.33 -0.51 -5.72
N ASN A 65 3.07 -1.63 -5.73
CA ASN A 65 4.18 -1.88 -6.65
C ASN A 65 4.27 -3.37 -7.03
N ALA A 66 4.15 -3.68 -8.33
CA ALA A 66 4.50 -4.98 -8.90
C ALA A 66 6.03 -5.11 -9.02
N SER A 67 6.73 -5.06 -7.90
CA SER A 67 8.17 -5.28 -7.92
C SER A 67 8.44 -6.75 -8.22
N GLN A 68 9.02 -7.02 -9.38
CA GLN A 68 9.63 -8.31 -9.63
C GLN A 68 10.85 -8.48 -8.71
N GLY A 69 11.15 -9.72 -8.32
CA GLY A 69 12.40 -10.02 -7.64
C GLY A 69 13.62 -9.74 -8.52
N VAL A 70 14.81 -9.78 -7.93
CA VAL A 70 16.08 -9.49 -8.64
C VAL A 70 16.29 -10.46 -9.81
N TYR A 71 15.76 -11.68 -9.70
CA TYR A 71 15.89 -12.73 -10.72
C TYR A 71 14.50 -13.25 -11.12
N PRO A 72 13.75 -12.51 -11.96
CA PRO A 72 12.36 -12.84 -12.28
C PRO A 72 12.20 -14.19 -12.97
N LYS A 73 13.10 -14.55 -13.90
CA LYS A 73 13.08 -15.84 -14.61
C LYS A 73 13.29 -17.03 -13.67
N LEU A 74 14.14 -16.86 -12.66
CA LEU A 74 14.37 -17.89 -11.64
C LEU A 74 13.14 -18.08 -10.76
N GLU A 75 12.54 -16.99 -10.31
CA GLU A 75 11.33 -17.02 -9.49
C GLU A 75 10.14 -17.62 -10.24
N GLU A 76 10.01 -17.33 -11.53
CA GLU A 76 9.00 -17.94 -12.39
C GLU A 76 9.19 -19.46 -12.50
N ALA A 77 10.42 -19.93 -12.76
CA ALA A 77 10.72 -21.36 -12.80
C ALA A 77 10.45 -22.06 -11.45
N LEU A 78 10.77 -21.39 -10.34
CA LEU A 78 10.44 -21.86 -8.98
C LEU A 78 8.94 -21.98 -8.76
N LEU A 79 8.15 -21.01 -9.21
CA LEU A 79 6.69 -21.04 -9.09
C LEU A 79 6.07 -22.16 -9.90
N VAL A 80 6.52 -22.36 -11.15
CA VAL A 80 6.04 -23.46 -11.99
C VAL A 80 6.34 -24.80 -11.33
N TRP A 81 7.55 -24.98 -10.81
CA TRP A 81 7.91 -26.20 -10.09
C TRP A 81 7.09 -26.38 -8.80
N LEU A 82 6.93 -25.31 -8.00
CA LEU A 82 6.16 -25.36 -6.77
C LEU A 82 4.70 -25.74 -7.05
N ASN A 83 4.09 -25.15 -8.08
CA ASN A 83 2.72 -25.49 -8.48
C ASN A 83 2.60 -26.99 -8.85
N ALA A 84 3.59 -27.54 -9.56
CA ALA A 84 3.63 -28.97 -9.85
C ALA A 84 3.73 -29.84 -8.58
N MET A 85 4.44 -29.38 -7.54
CA MET A 85 4.50 -30.08 -6.24
C MET A 85 3.18 -29.98 -5.48
N THR A 86 2.52 -28.83 -5.51
CA THR A 86 1.19 -28.62 -4.91
C THR A 86 0.14 -29.52 -5.55
N VAL A 87 0.12 -29.65 -6.88
CA VAL A 87 -0.77 -30.58 -7.59
C VAL A 87 -0.52 -32.03 -7.16
N LYS A 88 0.74 -32.39 -6.90
CA LYS A 88 1.12 -33.71 -6.39
C LYS A 88 0.92 -33.87 -4.87
N LYS A 89 0.42 -32.83 -4.18
CA LYS A 89 0.24 -32.77 -2.72
C LYS A 89 1.52 -33.07 -1.93
N ILE A 90 2.68 -32.73 -2.49
CA ILE A 90 3.97 -32.90 -1.83
C ILE A 90 4.26 -31.62 -1.02
N PRO A 91 4.38 -31.70 0.31
CA PRO A 91 4.76 -30.54 1.10
C PRO A 91 6.21 -30.15 0.78
N VAL A 92 6.42 -28.87 0.46
CA VAL A 92 7.74 -28.32 0.15
C VAL A 92 8.17 -27.46 1.34
N SER A 93 9.24 -27.82 2.03
CA SER A 93 9.80 -26.97 3.07
C SER A 93 10.62 -25.82 2.48
N GLY A 94 10.92 -24.81 3.30
CA GLY A 94 11.79 -23.70 2.90
C GLY A 94 13.18 -24.17 2.43
N ASP A 95 13.73 -25.21 3.04
CA ASP A 95 15.06 -25.74 2.69
C ASP A 95 15.05 -26.51 1.37
N ILE A 96 13.99 -27.29 1.10
CA ILE A 96 13.80 -27.93 -0.21
C ILE A 96 13.67 -26.86 -1.30
N MET A 97 12.99 -25.75 -1.00
CA MET A 97 12.89 -24.61 -1.93
C MET A 97 14.27 -23.99 -2.21
N LYS A 98 15.09 -23.77 -1.19
CA LYS A 98 16.46 -23.23 -1.35
C LYS A 98 17.31 -24.16 -2.23
N GLN A 99 17.32 -25.45 -1.93
CA GLN A 99 18.05 -26.45 -2.73
C GLN A 99 17.59 -26.45 -4.18
N LYS A 100 16.27 -26.36 -4.42
CA LYS A 100 15.74 -26.29 -5.78
C LYS A 100 16.16 -25.02 -6.52
N ALA A 101 16.17 -23.89 -5.83
CA ALA A 101 16.63 -22.63 -6.39
C ALA A 101 18.09 -22.71 -6.82
N GLU A 102 18.97 -23.30 -6.01
CA GLU A 102 20.38 -23.52 -6.36
C GLU A 102 20.54 -24.37 -7.62
N VAL A 103 19.75 -25.44 -7.75
CA VAL A 103 19.75 -26.26 -8.98
C VAL A 103 19.37 -25.44 -10.21
N PHE A 104 18.38 -24.55 -10.12
CA PHE A 104 17.99 -23.69 -11.23
C PHE A 104 19.03 -22.62 -11.56
N VAL A 105 19.71 -22.09 -10.56
CA VAL A 105 20.79 -21.12 -10.71
C VAL A 105 21.95 -21.72 -11.51
N LEU A 106 22.34 -22.95 -11.18
CA LEU A 106 23.34 -23.71 -11.92
C LEU A 106 22.89 -23.96 -13.37
N ARG A 107 21.63 -24.37 -13.58
CA ARG A 107 21.10 -24.62 -14.93
C ARG A 107 20.99 -23.36 -15.79
N MET A 108 20.75 -22.21 -15.17
CA MET A 108 20.68 -20.90 -15.85
C MET A 108 22.06 -20.21 -15.95
N ASN A 109 23.13 -20.87 -15.48
CA ASN A 109 24.50 -20.37 -15.47
C ASN A 109 24.65 -19.00 -14.77
N MET A 110 23.88 -18.78 -13.70
CA MET A 110 23.94 -17.56 -12.88
C MET A 110 24.92 -17.78 -11.73
N LYS A 111 26.07 -17.13 -11.73
CA LYS A 111 27.13 -17.40 -10.72
C LYS A 111 26.99 -16.60 -9.44
N ASP A 112 26.32 -15.46 -9.50
CA ASP A 112 26.31 -14.48 -8.39
C ASP A 112 25.04 -14.54 -7.52
N PHE A 113 24.13 -15.49 -7.79
CA PHE A 113 22.89 -15.58 -7.05
C PHE A 113 22.94 -16.64 -5.95
N LYS A 114 22.58 -16.22 -4.74
CA LYS A 114 22.33 -17.11 -3.61
C LYS A 114 20.89 -16.95 -3.12
N PHE A 115 20.17 -18.07 -3.02
CA PHE A 115 18.81 -18.08 -2.48
C PHE A 115 18.83 -18.02 -0.95
N SER A 116 19.10 -16.82 -0.42
CA SER A 116 19.15 -16.54 1.02
C SER A 116 17.77 -16.64 1.71
N ASP A 117 17.75 -16.66 3.04
CA ASP A 117 16.51 -16.57 3.82
C ASP A 117 15.73 -15.28 3.54
N GLY A 118 16.43 -14.17 3.29
CA GLY A 118 15.80 -12.92 2.87
C GLY A 118 15.13 -13.04 1.49
N SER A 119 15.79 -13.72 0.55
CA SER A 119 15.23 -14.02 -0.77
C SER A 119 13.99 -14.91 -0.66
N LEU A 120 14.03 -15.95 0.20
CA LEU A 120 12.89 -16.83 0.46
C LEU A 120 11.72 -16.05 1.08
N ARG A 121 11.96 -15.22 2.10
CA ARG A 121 10.90 -14.40 2.74
C ARG A 121 10.22 -13.49 1.73
N ASN A 122 11.01 -12.80 0.90
CA ASN A 122 10.46 -11.92 -0.13
C ASN A 122 9.70 -12.70 -1.21
N PHE A 123 10.20 -13.87 -1.61
CA PHE A 123 9.51 -14.76 -2.54
C PHE A 123 8.16 -15.24 -1.99
N LYS A 124 8.08 -15.61 -0.70
CA LYS A 124 6.81 -15.97 -0.04
C LYS A 124 5.82 -14.81 -0.07
N ASN A 125 6.27 -13.61 0.30
CA ASN A 125 5.42 -12.41 0.35
C ASN A 125 4.92 -11.97 -1.03
N ARG A 126 5.74 -12.14 -2.09
CA ARG A 126 5.33 -11.80 -3.45
C ARG A 126 4.25 -12.73 -3.97
N ASN A 127 4.38 -14.03 -3.67
CA ASN A 127 3.53 -15.09 -4.21
C ASN A 127 2.47 -15.61 -3.23
N ASP A 128 2.27 -14.89 -2.12
CA ASP A 128 1.27 -15.17 -1.09
C ASP A 128 1.31 -16.63 -0.57
N LEU A 129 2.54 -17.18 -0.46
CA LEU A 129 2.79 -18.56 -0.03
C LEU A 129 2.79 -18.67 1.50
N LYS A 130 2.14 -19.72 2.01
CA LYS A 130 2.17 -20.11 3.43
C LYS A 130 2.77 -21.52 3.52
N PHE A 131 3.75 -21.70 4.41
CA PHE A 131 4.40 -22.96 4.72
C PHE A 131 4.26 -23.22 6.21
#